data_AF-A0AAD4C4T3-F1
#
_entry.id   AF-A0AAD4C4T3-F1
#
_cell.length_a   1.000
_cell.length_b   1.000
_cell.length_c   1.000
_cell.angle_alpha   90.00
_cell.angle_beta   90.00
_cell.angle_gamma   90.00
#
_symmetry.space_group_name_H-M   'P 1'
#
loop_
_entity.id
_entity.type
_entity.pdbx_description
1 polymer ?
#
loop_
_entity_poly.entity_id
_entity_poly.type
_entity_poly.pdbx_seq_one_letter_code
_entity_poly.pdbx_strand_id
1 'polypeptide(L)'
;MLRDRASRTLAGGVATRCKVHVDAAAHSTWFQEIGLITATDLLSLLTYHKKCADAVYALRFDLSWITSHYGSLQACSWMAYIGNCGCPRSTTPKYKLSILTTSLQWWEDFMEETFRALQDKPCKETVQATADKTVQTVKARNCQNCSFKITEGMRDFLELFTRKIDESISQIEVELNF
;
A
#
# COMPACT_ATOMS: atom_id res chain seq x y z
N MET A 1 -10.61 21.29 -9.75
CA MET A 1 -9.78 22.28 -9.04
C MET A 1 -10.41 22.57 -7.68
N LEU A 2 -10.06 21.81 -6.64
CA LEU A 2 -10.48 22.05 -5.27
C LEU A 2 -9.42 22.93 -4.59
N ARG A 3 -9.81 24.12 -4.16
CA ARG A 3 -8.98 24.99 -3.30
C ARG A 3 -9.48 24.83 -1.87
N ASP A 4 -8.78 24.04 -1.08
CA ASP A 4 -8.85 24.11 0.37
C ASP A 4 -8.14 25.38 0.84
N ARG A 5 -8.83 26.21 1.63
CA ARG A 5 -8.23 27.34 2.34
C ARG A 5 -8.48 27.16 3.82
N ALA A 6 -7.61 26.38 4.47
CA ALA A 6 -7.52 26.33 5.91
C ALA A 6 -6.69 27.53 6.42
N SER A 7 -7.35 28.58 6.92
CA SER A 7 -6.67 29.65 7.65
C SER A 7 -6.41 29.21 9.09
N ARG A 8 -5.13 29.10 9.47
CA ARG A 8 -4.71 28.90 10.87
C ARG A 8 -4.63 30.26 11.56
N THR A 9 -5.31 30.38 12.69
CA THR A 9 -4.97 31.37 13.73
C THR A 9 -4.71 30.60 15.01
N LEU A 10 -3.49 30.69 15.54
CA LEU A 10 -3.10 30.13 16.83
C LEU A 10 -3.34 31.18 17.91
N ALA A 11 -4.26 30.92 18.84
CA ALA A 11 -4.20 31.39 20.23
C ALA A 11 -5.35 30.78 21.05
N GLY A 12 -5.02 30.21 22.22
CA GLY A 12 -5.98 29.94 23.29
C GLY A 12 -6.63 28.56 23.25
N GLY A 13 -6.34 27.74 24.28
CA GLY A 13 -6.96 26.43 24.48
C GLY A 13 -8.47 26.55 24.70
N VAL A 14 -9.24 26.08 23.73
CA VAL A 14 -10.64 25.68 23.88
C VAL A 14 -10.83 24.46 22.97
N ALA A 15 -11.34 23.36 23.53
CA ALA A 15 -11.67 22.15 22.79
C ALA A 15 -12.50 22.52 21.56
N THR A 16 -11.88 22.45 20.38
CA THR A 16 -12.53 22.84 19.13
C THR A 16 -13.49 21.71 18.79
N ARG A 17 -14.78 21.96 19.02
CA ARG A 17 -15.87 21.07 18.59
C ARG A 17 -15.88 21.10 17.06
N CYS A 18 -15.34 20.07 16.42
CA CYS A 18 -15.49 19.89 14.97
C CYS A 18 -16.98 19.68 14.66
N LYS A 19 -17.68 20.76 14.29
CA LYS A 19 -18.99 20.67 13.65
C LYS A 19 -18.76 20.32 12.19
N VAL A 20 -19.02 19.06 11.83
CA VAL A 20 -19.18 18.68 10.44
C VAL A 20 -20.55 19.21 10.00
N HIS A 21 -20.56 20.23 9.15
CA HIS A 21 -21.77 20.64 8.45
C HIS A 21 -21.96 19.71 7.26
N VAL A 22 -22.98 18.86 7.32
CA VAL A 22 -23.39 18.03 6.18
C VAL A 22 -24.50 18.79 5.47
N ASP A 23 -24.21 19.37 4.31
CA ASP A 23 -25.21 19.98 3.45
C ASP A 23 -26.00 18.88 2.73
N ALA A 24 -27.22 18.65 3.21
CA ALA A 24 -28.09 17.53 2.86
C ALA A 24 -28.83 17.69 1.51
N ALA A 25 -28.14 18.10 0.45
CA ALA A 25 -28.78 18.35 -0.85
C ALA A 25 -27.98 17.82 -2.04
N ALA A 26 -27.82 16.49 -2.11
CA ALA A 26 -27.92 15.65 -3.32
C ALA A 26 -27.33 14.25 -3.01
N HIS A 27 -28.06 13.19 -3.40
CA HIS A 27 -27.76 11.74 -3.23
C HIS A 27 -28.27 11.07 -1.93
N SER A 28 -29.59 11.02 -1.74
CA SER A 28 -30.24 10.45 -0.53
C SER A 28 -30.51 8.94 -0.53
N THR A 29 -30.16 8.19 -1.58
CA THR A 29 -30.36 6.72 -1.60
C THR A 29 -29.13 5.94 -1.14
N TRP A 30 -27.92 6.41 -1.46
CA TRP A 30 -26.66 5.76 -1.05
C TRP A 30 -26.41 5.78 0.47
N PHE A 31 -27.06 6.69 1.20
CA PHE A 31 -26.86 6.87 2.64
C PHE A 31 -27.95 6.23 3.51
N GLN A 32 -28.96 5.57 2.95
CA GLN A 32 -29.96 4.91 3.79
C GLN A 32 -29.34 3.76 4.61
N GLU A 33 -28.41 3.02 4.01
CA GLU A 33 -27.69 1.92 4.67
C GLU A 33 -26.76 2.41 5.79
N ILE A 34 -26.22 3.63 5.70
CA ILE A 34 -25.42 4.22 6.80
C ILE A 34 -26.29 4.55 8.01
N GLY A 35 -27.59 4.78 7.81
CA GLY A 35 -28.54 4.96 8.91
C GLY A 35 -28.85 3.66 9.65
N LEU A 36 -28.48 2.50 9.09
CA LEU A 36 -28.70 1.19 9.68
C LEU A 36 -27.53 0.70 10.54
N ILE A 37 -26.33 1.28 10.37
CA ILE A 37 -25.19 0.98 11.23
C ILE A 37 -25.28 1.80 12.52
N THR A 38 -25.12 1.15 13.66
CA THR A 38 -25.03 1.88 14.92
C THR A 38 -23.69 2.64 14.99
N ALA A 39 -23.62 3.65 15.85
CA ALA A 39 -22.33 4.31 16.14
C ALA A 39 -21.28 3.31 16.64
N THR A 40 -21.71 2.26 17.35
CA THR A 40 -20.86 1.16 17.82
C THR A 40 -20.34 0.35 16.64
N ASP A 41 -21.18 -0.03 15.67
CA ASP A 41 -20.75 -0.79 14.50
C ASP A 41 -19.77 0.01 13.64
N LEU A 42 -20.02 1.31 13.45
CA LEU A 42 -19.09 2.19 12.75
C LEU A 42 -17.72 2.23 13.46
N LEU A 43 -17.71 2.34 14.78
CA LEU A 43 -16.47 2.32 15.56
C LEU A 43 -15.76 0.96 15.44
N SER A 44 -16.50 -0.15 15.47
CA SER A 44 -15.96 -1.50 15.24
C SER A 44 -15.32 -1.64 13.86
N LEU A 45 -15.99 -1.14 12.80
CA LEU A 45 -15.48 -1.16 11.43
C LEU A 45 -14.22 -0.31 11.26
N LEU A 46 -14.17 0.90 11.84
CA LEU A 46 -12.98 1.74 11.83
C LEU A 46 -11.81 1.10 12.59
N THR A 47 -12.12 0.47 13.72
CA THR A 47 -11.13 -0.27 14.51
C THR A 47 -10.59 -1.46 13.73
N TYR A 48 -11.47 -2.22 13.08
CA TYR A 48 -11.10 -3.33 12.20
C TYR A 48 -10.21 -2.85 11.06
N HIS A 49 -10.62 -1.79 10.35
CA HIS A 49 -9.83 -1.20 9.27
C HIS A 49 -8.41 -0.80 9.73
N LYS A 50 -8.29 -0.17 10.91
CA LYS A 50 -6.98 0.18 11.48
C LYS A 50 -6.14 -1.06 11.79
N LYS A 51 -6.73 -2.11 12.36
CA LYS A 51 -6.04 -3.39 12.60
C LYS A 51 -5.54 -4.01 11.28
N CYS A 52 -6.36 -3.98 10.23
CA CYS A 52 -5.97 -4.46 8.89
C CYS A 52 -4.77 -3.69 8.33
N ALA A 53 -4.84 -2.36 8.40
CA ALA A 53 -3.73 -1.49 7.99
C ALA A 53 -2.44 -1.80 8.75
N ASP A 54 -2.52 -2.00 10.07
CA ASP A 54 -1.36 -2.32 10.91
C ASP A 54 -0.77 -3.69 10.58
N ALA A 55 -1.61 -4.72 10.42
CA ALA A 55 -1.15 -6.07 10.08
C ALA A 55 -0.45 -6.11 8.72
N VAL A 56 -1.03 -5.44 7.71
CA VAL A 56 -0.42 -5.33 6.39
C VAL A 56 0.88 -4.52 6.44
N TYR A 57 0.90 -3.41 7.18
CA TYR A 57 2.10 -2.58 7.31
C TYR A 57 3.23 -3.33 8.03
N ALA A 58 2.91 -4.25 8.95
CA ALA A 58 3.91 -5.07 9.64
C ALA A 58 4.70 -6.00 8.68
N LEU A 59 4.11 -6.40 7.54
CA LEU A 59 4.79 -7.19 6.51
C LEU A 59 6.07 -6.53 5.98
N ARG A 60 6.18 -5.20 6.10
CA ARG A 60 7.37 -4.46 5.64
C ARG A 60 8.63 -4.82 6.43
N PHE A 61 8.48 -5.33 7.65
CA PHE A 61 9.59 -5.65 8.55
C PHE A 61 10.06 -7.10 8.42
N ASP A 62 9.21 -7.99 7.91
CA ASP A 62 9.56 -9.37 7.62
C ASP A 62 9.26 -9.70 6.14
N LEU A 63 10.32 -9.77 5.34
CA LEU A 63 10.25 -10.09 3.91
C LEU A 63 10.58 -11.57 3.64
N SER A 64 10.53 -12.42 4.66
CA SER A 64 10.74 -13.87 4.50
C SER A 64 9.78 -14.48 3.48
N TRP A 65 8.55 -13.99 3.38
CA TRP A 65 7.56 -14.44 2.40
C TRP A 65 7.99 -14.24 0.95
N ILE A 66 8.71 -13.15 0.64
CA ILE A 66 9.29 -12.91 -0.69
C ILE A 66 10.40 -13.93 -0.94
N THR A 67 11.30 -14.08 0.04
CA THR A 67 12.44 -14.98 -0.07
C THR A 67 12.00 -16.44 -0.24
N SER A 68 11.04 -16.89 0.56
CA SER A 68 10.49 -18.24 0.51
C SER A 68 9.78 -18.53 -0.82
N HIS A 69 9.12 -17.53 -1.41
CA HIS A 69 8.45 -17.71 -2.70
C HIS A 69 9.44 -17.88 -3.86
N TYR A 70 10.45 -17.01 -3.94
CA TYR A 70 11.39 -17.05 -5.07
C TYR A 70 12.47 -18.13 -4.92
N GLY A 71 12.86 -18.47 -3.68
CA GLY A 71 13.81 -19.55 -3.35
C GLY A 71 15.23 -19.38 -3.88
N SER A 72 15.48 -18.44 -4.80
CA SER A 72 16.77 -18.23 -5.44
C SER A 72 16.90 -16.82 -6.01
N LEU A 73 18.16 -16.37 -6.14
CA LEU A 73 18.55 -15.12 -6.80
C LEU A 73 18.01 -14.98 -8.22
N GLN A 74 17.98 -16.07 -8.98
CA GLN A 74 17.62 -16.04 -10.40
C GLN A 74 16.14 -15.68 -10.59
N ALA A 75 15.28 -16.25 -9.74
CA ALA A 75 13.83 -16.05 -9.78
C ALA A 75 13.43 -14.62 -9.40
N CYS A 76 14.17 -13.96 -8.50
CA CYS A 76 13.97 -12.55 -8.12
C CYS A 76 14.91 -11.57 -8.84
N SER A 77 15.62 -12.01 -9.88
CA SER A 77 16.65 -11.19 -10.55
C SER A 77 16.10 -9.91 -11.18
N TRP A 78 14.80 -9.81 -11.41
CA TRP A 78 14.15 -8.59 -11.92
C TRP A 78 14.12 -7.45 -10.90
N MET A 79 14.23 -7.73 -9.59
CA MET A 79 14.26 -6.74 -8.50
C MET A 79 15.66 -6.19 -8.20
N ALA A 80 16.71 -6.97 -8.45
CA ALA A 80 18.11 -6.60 -8.16
C ALA A 80 18.95 -6.37 -9.42
N TYR A 81 18.57 -7.02 -10.53
CA TYR A 81 19.35 -7.28 -11.74
C TYR A 81 20.82 -7.66 -11.47
N ILE A 82 21.13 -8.93 -11.74
CA ILE A 82 22.45 -9.55 -11.49
C ILE A 82 23.55 -9.03 -12.44
N GLY A 83 23.23 -8.25 -13.47
CA GLY A 83 24.19 -7.62 -14.40
C GLY A 83 24.35 -6.11 -14.22
N ASN A 84 24.98 -5.41 -15.17
CA ASN A 84 25.01 -3.94 -15.18
C ASN A 84 24.00 -3.37 -16.17
N CYS A 85 22.90 -2.77 -15.68
CA CYS A 85 21.89 -2.12 -16.53
C CYS A 85 21.90 -0.58 -16.42
N GLY A 86 22.86 0.01 -15.68
CA GLY A 86 22.97 1.47 -15.48
C GLY A 86 21.88 2.09 -14.60
N CYS A 87 20.84 1.33 -14.21
CA CYS A 87 19.78 1.83 -13.34
C CYS A 87 20.29 2.11 -11.92
N PRO A 88 19.77 3.18 -11.26
CA PRO A 88 20.10 3.48 -9.88
C PRO A 88 19.80 2.30 -8.95
N ARG A 89 20.75 2.03 -8.05
CA ARG A 89 20.67 1.01 -7.01
C ARG A 89 20.68 1.65 -5.64
N SER A 90 19.99 1.02 -4.70
CA SER A 90 20.04 1.45 -3.32
C SER A 90 21.41 1.09 -2.73
N THR A 91 22.18 2.09 -2.29
CA THR A 91 23.45 1.89 -1.57
C THR A 91 23.23 1.41 -0.15
N THR A 92 22.03 1.63 0.40
CA THR A 92 21.62 1.22 1.74
C THR A 92 20.21 0.67 1.65
N PRO A 93 20.06 -0.62 1.29
CA PRO A 93 18.75 -1.19 1.02
C PRO A 93 17.82 -1.08 2.22
N LYS A 94 16.65 -0.45 2.03
CA LYS A 94 15.61 -0.37 3.07
C LYS A 94 14.96 -1.73 3.32
N TYR A 95 14.84 -2.51 2.25
CA TYR A 95 14.17 -3.80 2.23
C TYR A 95 15.22 -4.88 1.97
N LYS A 96 15.76 -5.45 3.06
CA LYS A 96 16.79 -6.49 3.00
C LYS A 96 16.14 -7.83 2.71
N LEU A 97 16.29 -8.31 1.49
CA LEU A 97 15.99 -9.69 1.12
C LEU A 97 17.26 -10.51 1.32
N SER A 98 17.22 -11.59 2.10
CA SER A 98 18.43 -12.39 2.41
C SER A 98 19.09 -12.98 1.17
N ILE A 99 18.31 -13.17 0.09
CA ILE A 99 18.79 -13.61 -1.20
C ILE A 99 19.42 -12.49 -2.03
N LEU A 100 19.16 -11.20 -1.78
CA LEU A 100 19.67 -10.09 -2.58
C LEU A 100 20.69 -9.24 -1.80
N THR A 101 21.86 -9.00 -2.40
CA THR A 101 22.87 -8.08 -1.83
C THR A 101 22.59 -6.62 -2.14
N THR A 102 21.92 -6.34 -3.27
CA THR A 102 21.51 -5.00 -3.70
C THR A 102 20.15 -5.04 -4.39
N SER A 103 19.38 -3.98 -4.25
CA SER A 103 18.07 -3.78 -4.88
C SER A 103 18.12 -2.63 -5.90
N LEU A 104 17.29 -2.72 -6.93
CA LEU A 104 17.02 -1.58 -7.81
C LEU A 104 16.22 -0.53 -7.04
N GLN A 105 16.60 0.74 -7.18
CA GLN A 105 15.98 1.81 -6.40
C GLN A 105 14.46 1.90 -6.65
N TRP A 106 14.01 1.72 -7.90
CA TRP A 106 12.59 1.76 -8.23
C TRP A 106 11.77 0.67 -7.52
N TRP A 107 12.39 -0.46 -7.18
CA TRP A 107 11.71 -1.53 -6.45
C TRP A 107 11.53 -1.15 -4.98
N GLU A 108 12.53 -0.49 -4.37
CA GLU A 108 12.39 0.05 -3.01
C GLU A 108 11.37 1.19 -2.95
N ASP A 109 11.38 2.06 -3.95
CA ASP A 109 10.40 3.15 -4.06
C ASP A 109 8.97 2.59 -4.18
N PHE A 110 8.79 1.54 -4.98
CA PHE A 110 7.52 0.82 -5.09
C PHE A 110 7.08 0.21 -3.76
N MET A 111 7.97 -0.49 -3.04
CA MET A 111 7.62 -1.09 -1.75
C MET A 111 7.23 -0.02 -0.71
N GLU A 112 8.00 1.07 -0.64
CA GLU A 112 7.73 2.19 0.28
C GLU A 112 6.42 2.90 -0.06
N GLU A 113 6.17 3.21 -1.33
CA GLU A 113 4.93 3.86 -1.77
C GLU A 113 3.73 2.95 -1.50
N THR A 114 3.85 1.65 -1.79
CA THR A 114 2.78 0.67 -1.61
C THR A 114 2.43 0.49 -0.14
N PHE A 115 3.41 0.28 0.74
CA PHE A 115 3.13 0.14 2.17
C PHE A 115 2.52 1.40 2.78
N ARG A 116 2.91 2.59 2.31
CA ARG A 116 2.28 3.84 2.73
C ARG A 116 0.82 3.93 2.29
N ALA A 117 0.53 3.56 1.04
CA ALA A 117 -0.83 3.57 0.52
C ALA A 117 -1.73 2.53 1.22
N LEU A 118 -1.17 1.36 1.56
CA LEU A 118 -1.89 0.30 2.27
C LEU A 118 -2.30 0.69 3.70
N GLN A 119 -1.70 1.71 4.31
CA GLN A 119 -2.15 2.21 5.62
C GLN A 119 -3.53 2.87 5.56
N ASP A 120 -3.88 3.47 4.41
CA ASP A 120 -5.19 4.09 4.18
C ASP A 120 -6.16 3.10 3.53
N LYS A 121 -5.66 2.22 2.66
CA LYS A 121 -6.49 1.28 1.91
C LYS A 121 -5.80 -0.09 1.79
N PRO A 122 -5.93 -0.98 2.79
CA PRO A 122 -5.27 -2.29 2.83
C PRO A 122 -5.99 -3.30 1.92
N CYS A 123 -5.87 -3.15 0.60
CA CYS A 123 -6.51 -4.05 -0.37
C CYS A 123 -5.69 -4.19 -1.66
N LYS A 124 -6.07 -5.18 -2.48
CA LYS A 124 -5.40 -5.53 -3.74
C LYS A 124 -5.34 -4.37 -4.74
N GLU A 125 -6.41 -3.56 -4.83
CA GLU A 125 -6.48 -2.46 -5.78
C GLU A 125 -5.41 -1.41 -5.51
N THR A 126 -5.04 -1.21 -4.24
CA THR A 126 -3.97 -0.29 -3.84
C THR A 126 -2.62 -0.76 -4.37
N VAL A 127 -2.33 -2.05 -4.24
CA VAL A 127 -1.08 -2.65 -4.75
C VAL A 127 -1.03 -2.62 -6.28
N GLN A 128 -2.16 -2.91 -6.93
CA GLN A 128 -2.25 -2.86 -8.39
C GLN A 128 -1.96 -1.45 -8.92
N ALA A 129 -2.55 -0.42 -8.31
CA ALA A 129 -2.36 0.96 -8.74
C ALA A 129 -0.90 1.43 -8.60
N THR A 130 -0.21 1.08 -7.51
CA THR A 130 1.20 1.42 -7.32
C THR A 130 2.12 0.63 -8.26
N ALA A 131 1.79 -0.63 -8.55
CA ALA A 131 2.52 -1.45 -9.50
C ALA A 131 2.39 -0.93 -10.94
N ASP A 132 1.19 -0.58 -11.38
CA ASP A 132 0.95 -0.03 -12.73
C ASP A 132 1.75 1.26 -12.95
N LYS A 133 1.72 2.16 -11.96
CA LYS A 133 2.55 3.38 -11.94
C LYS A 133 4.04 3.07 -12.02
N THR A 134 4.50 2.05 -11.28
CA THR A 134 5.91 1.63 -11.27
C THR A 134 6.33 1.06 -12.62
N VAL A 135 5.52 0.18 -13.21
CA VAL A 135 5.76 -0.41 -14.55
C VAL A 135 5.89 0.69 -15.59
N GLN A 136 4.98 1.66 -15.60
CA GLN A 136 5.04 2.82 -16.50
C GLN A 136 6.34 3.62 -16.30
N THR A 137 6.68 3.93 -15.05
CA THR A 137 7.87 4.72 -14.70
C THR A 137 9.16 4.02 -15.13
N VAL A 138 9.28 2.72 -14.92
CA VAL A 138 10.48 1.95 -15.29
C VAL A 138 10.57 1.79 -16.80
N LYS A 139 9.46 1.54 -17.49
CA LYS A 139 9.44 1.47 -18.96
C LYS A 139 9.90 2.78 -19.60
N ALA A 140 9.48 3.92 -19.06
CA ALA A 140 9.87 5.25 -19.52
C ALA A 140 11.38 5.53 -19.40
N ARG A 141 12.12 4.79 -18.56
CA ARG A 141 13.59 4.90 -18.45
C ARG A 141 14.33 4.23 -19.62
N ASN A 142 13.64 3.50 -20.49
CA ASN A 142 14.20 2.84 -21.68
C ASN A 142 15.40 1.90 -21.39
N CYS A 143 15.47 1.34 -20.19
CA CYS A 143 16.48 0.32 -19.86
C CYS A 143 16.06 -1.03 -20.45
N GLN A 144 16.81 -1.55 -21.43
CA GLN A 144 16.48 -2.80 -22.12
C GLN A 144 16.27 -3.98 -21.17
N ASN A 145 17.02 -4.04 -20.08
CA ASN A 145 16.91 -5.12 -19.10
C ASN A 145 15.68 -4.95 -18.17
N CYS A 146 15.52 -3.77 -17.56
CA CYS A 146 14.45 -3.53 -16.60
C CYS A 146 13.07 -3.44 -17.29
N SER A 147 12.97 -2.73 -18.42
CA SER A 147 11.72 -2.53 -19.14
C SER A 147 11.13 -3.86 -19.66
N PHE A 148 12.01 -4.78 -20.09
CA PHE A 148 11.59 -6.11 -20.54
C PHE A 148 11.07 -6.97 -19.40
N LYS A 149 11.83 -7.07 -18.30
CA LYS A 149 11.52 -7.98 -17.19
C LYS A 149 10.42 -7.48 -16.25
N ILE A 150 10.23 -6.17 -16.12
CA ILE A 150 9.37 -5.64 -15.07
C ILE A 150 7.90 -6.05 -15.23
N THR A 151 7.39 -6.20 -16.45
CA THR A 151 5.98 -6.52 -16.64
C THR A 151 5.64 -7.90 -16.08
N GLU A 152 6.45 -8.90 -16.41
CA GLU A 152 6.27 -10.28 -15.92
C GLU A 152 6.60 -10.37 -14.43
N GLY A 153 7.76 -9.85 -14.02
CA GLY A 153 8.18 -9.89 -12.62
C GLY A 153 7.18 -9.20 -11.68
N MET A 154 6.63 -8.06 -12.09
CA MET A 154 5.63 -7.35 -11.29
C MET A 154 4.30 -8.08 -11.24
N ARG A 155 3.85 -8.73 -12.33
CA ARG A 155 2.61 -9.52 -12.33
C ARG A 155 2.69 -10.66 -11.31
N ASP A 156 3.76 -11.44 -11.35
CA ASP A 156 3.93 -12.58 -10.45
C ASP A 156 4.11 -12.10 -9.00
N PHE A 157 4.79 -10.96 -8.80
CA PHE A 157 4.90 -10.33 -7.48
C PHE A 157 3.58 -9.81 -6.94
N LEU A 158 2.73 -9.24 -7.80
CA LEU A 158 1.41 -8.73 -7.41
C LEU A 158 0.51 -9.83 -6.88
N GLU A 159 0.53 -11.01 -7.51
CA GLU A 159 -0.19 -12.18 -7.03
C GLU A 159 0.30 -12.61 -5.65
N LEU A 160 1.62 -12.70 -5.47
CA LEU A 160 2.22 -13.03 -4.18
C LEU A 160 1.88 -12.01 -3.09
N PHE A 161 2.01 -10.71 -3.40
CA PHE A 161 1.80 -9.64 -2.44
C PHE A 161 0.32 -9.54 -2.05
N THR A 162 -0.59 -9.64 -3.02
CA THR A 162 -2.03 -9.66 -2.75
C THR A 162 -2.42 -10.83 -1.87
N ARG A 163 -1.94 -12.04 -2.18
CA ARG A 163 -2.18 -13.21 -1.33
C ARG A 163 -1.67 -12.98 0.10
N LYS A 164 -0.50 -12.36 0.26
CA LYS A 164 0.07 -12.10 1.59
C LYS A 164 -0.73 -11.06 2.39
N ILE A 165 -1.29 -10.07 1.70
CA ILE A 165 -2.20 -9.09 2.30
C ILE A 165 -3.47 -9.80 2.78
N ASP A 166 -4.10 -10.62 1.92
CA ASP A 166 -5.32 -11.35 2.26
C ASP A 166 -5.09 -12.31 3.43
N GLU A 167 -3.98 -13.06 3.42
CA GLU A 167 -3.56 -13.90 4.55
C GLU A 167 -3.45 -13.08 5.84
N SER A 168 -2.81 -11.91 5.79
CA SER A 168 -2.61 -11.08 6.99
C SER A 168 -3.91 -10.49 7.51
N ILE A 169 -4.83 -10.09 6.62
CA ILE A 169 -6.14 -9.53 6.99
C ILE A 169 -7.07 -10.62 7.54
N SER A 170 -7.04 -11.83 6.97
CA SER A 170 -7.89 -12.95 7.40
C SER A 170 -7.69 -13.39 8.86
N GLN A 171 -6.57 -13.02 9.48
CA GLN A 171 -6.30 -13.29 10.89
C GLN A 171 -6.97 -12.29 11.84
N ILE A 172 -7.64 -11.27 11.31
CA ILE A 172 -8.25 -10.20 12.07
C ILE A 172 -9.75 -10.45 12.13
N GLU A 173 -10.27 -10.54 13.34
CA GLU A 173 -11.70 -10.70 13.59
C GLU A 173 -12.38 -9.33 13.71
N VAL A 174 -13.60 -9.26 13.20
CA VAL A 174 -14.52 -8.14 13.39
C VAL A 174 -15.78 -8.65 14.08
N GLU A 175 -16.10 -8.05 15.22
CA GLU A 175 -17.36 -8.29 15.92
C GLU A 175 -18.32 -7.15 15.56
N LEU A 176 -19.41 -7.49 14.88
CA LEU A 176 -20.51 -6.58 14.54
C LEU A 176 -21.75 -7.03 15.32
N ASN A 177 -22.42 -6.08 15.97
CA ASN A 177 -23.62 -6.35 16.76
C ASN A 177 -24.83 -5.83 16.00
N PHE A 178 -25.33 -6.63 15.07
CA PHE A 178 -26.55 -6.33 14.32
C PHE A 178 -27.81 -6.61 15.15
#